data_AF-A0A9D9JPL1-F1
#
_entry.id   AF-A0A9D9JPL1-F1
#
_cell.length_a   1.000
_cell.length_b   1.000
_cell.length_c   1.000
_cell.angle_alpha   90.00
_cell.angle_beta   90.00
_cell.angle_gamma   90.00
#
_symmetry.space_group_name_H-M   'P 1'
#
loop_
_entity.id
_entity.type
_entity.pdbx_description
1 polymer ?
#
loop_
_entity_poly.entity_id
_entity_poly.type
_entity_poly.pdbx_seq_one_letter_code
_entity_poly.pdbx_strand_id
1 'polypeptide(L)'
;MAYVTTIHRQATTMHGSMSRFRLLAGQVPTNPSILLDPNWRVKAAAELAIWKATYEQAKGLTPPPRFAAMHDTYLRALEQFSLAADDIAYGIDHLDADRINAGTSKLEEGARLLEEAAQQMPQP
;
A
#
# COMPACT_ATOMS: atom_id res chain seq x y z
N MET A 1 -0.86 -20.05 14.59
CA MET A 1 -1.58 -20.23 13.31
C MET A 1 -2.35 -18.96 12.91
N ALA A 2 -3.24 -18.41 13.75
CA ALA A 2 -4.06 -17.23 13.40
C ALA A 2 -3.28 -16.00 12.89
N TYR A 3 -2.19 -15.61 13.54
CA TYR A 3 -1.36 -14.46 13.12
C TYR A 3 -0.87 -14.58 11.67
N VAL A 4 -0.27 -15.71 11.30
CA VAL A 4 0.28 -15.93 9.95
C VAL A 4 -0.84 -15.93 8.90
N THR A 5 -1.99 -16.53 9.21
CA THR A 5 -3.17 -16.50 8.33
C THR A 5 -3.67 -15.06 8.11
N THR A 6 -3.67 -14.23 9.15
CA THR A 6 -4.06 -12.81 9.04
C THR A 6 -3.08 -12.03 8.17
N ILE A 7 -1.77 -12.15 8.41
CA ILE A 7 -0.73 -11.48 7.59
C ILE A 7 -0.83 -11.91 6.13
N HIS A 8 -1.00 -13.21 5.85
CA HIS A 8 -1.13 -13.71 4.48
C HIS A 8 -2.36 -13.14 3.76
N ARG A 9 -3.48 -13.00 4.47
CA ARG A 9 -4.69 -12.36 3.93
C ARG A 9 -4.44 -10.89 3.62
N GLN A 10 -3.85 -10.15 4.56
CA GLN A 10 -3.52 -8.73 4.38
C GLN A 10 -2.57 -8.52 3.19
N ALA A 11 -1.53 -9.35 3.06
CA ALA A 11 -0.61 -9.32 1.93
C ALA A 11 -1.32 -9.56 0.59
N THR A 12 -2.22 -10.55 0.53
CA THR A 12 -3.03 -10.82 -0.67
C THR A 12 -3.95 -9.64 -1.02
N THR A 13 -4.61 -9.05 -0.01
CA THR A 13 -5.45 -7.86 -0.19
C THR A 13 -4.66 -6.67 -0.71
N MET A 14 -3.49 -6.40 -0.11
CA MET A 14 -2.60 -5.32 -0.52
C MET A 14 -2.10 -5.51 -1.96
N HIS A 15 -1.60 -6.71 -2.28
CA HIS A 15 -1.13 -7.03 -3.63
C HIS A 15 -2.21 -6.85 -4.70
N GLY A 16 -3.44 -7.33 -4.43
CA GLY A 16 -4.57 -7.15 -5.33
C GLY A 16 -4.93 -5.68 -5.51
N SER A 17 -4.93 -4.90 -4.42
CA SER A 17 -5.22 -3.47 -4.46
C SER A 17 -4.17 -2.67 -5.23
N MET A 18 -2.89 -2.89 -4.94
CA MET A 18 -1.78 -2.27 -5.68
C MET A 18 -1.82 -2.58 -7.18
N SER A 19 -2.18 -3.82 -7.54
CA SER A 19 -2.29 -4.20 -8.95
C SER A 19 -3.41 -3.45 -9.64
N ARG A 20 -4.58 -3.32 -9.01
CA ARG A 20 -5.70 -2.51 -9.55
C ARG A 20 -5.36 -1.03 -9.63
N PHE A 21 -4.70 -0.49 -8.60
CA PHE A 21 -4.24 0.90 -8.63
C PHE A 21 -3.22 1.15 -9.75
N ARG A 22 -2.26 0.24 -9.96
CA ARG A 22 -1.30 0.32 -11.06
C ARG A 22 -1.98 0.35 -12.43
N LEU A 23 -3.03 -0.46 -12.62
CA LEU A 23 -3.84 -0.44 -13.85
C LEU A 23 -4.58 0.89 -14.05
N LEU A 24 -5.06 1.52 -12.97
CA LEU A 24 -5.68 2.85 -13.03
C LEU A 24 -4.65 3.93 -13.37
N ALA A 25 -3.50 3.92 -12.68
CA ALA A 25 -2.42 4.88 -12.88
C ALA A 25 -1.84 4.79 -14.31
N GLY A 26 -1.74 3.58 -14.87
CA GLY A 26 -1.28 3.35 -16.25
C GLY A 26 -2.17 3.96 -17.35
N GLN A 27 -3.40 4.40 -17.02
CA GLN A 27 -4.29 5.08 -17.96
C GLN A 27 -3.99 6.58 -18.07
N VAL A 28 -3.32 7.17 -17.08
CA VAL A 28 -3.07 8.63 -17.04
C VAL A 28 -2.16 9.10 -18.17
N PRO A 29 -1.03 8.43 -18.51
CA PRO A 29 -0.15 8.89 -19.59
C PRO A 29 -0.82 8.88 -20.97
N THR A 30 -1.75 7.95 -21.21
CA THR A 30 -2.46 7.81 -22.49
C THR A 30 -3.77 8.59 -22.53
N ASN A 31 -4.32 8.97 -21.38
CA ASN A 31 -5.53 9.76 -21.25
C ASN A 31 -5.48 10.67 -20.00
N PRO A 32 -4.76 11.81 -20.04
CA PRO A 32 -4.59 12.67 -18.85
C PRO A 32 -5.90 13.24 -18.30
N SER A 33 -6.92 13.43 -19.15
CA SER A 33 -8.24 13.93 -18.72
C SER A 33 -9.01 12.92 -17.86
N ILE A 34 -8.56 11.66 -17.78
CA ILE A 34 -9.14 10.67 -16.87
C ILE A 34 -9.01 11.08 -15.40
N LEU A 35 -8.03 11.93 -15.06
CA LEU A 35 -7.92 12.53 -13.74
C LEU A 35 -9.12 13.41 -13.40
N LEU A 36 -9.97 13.80 -14.35
CA LEU A 36 -11.21 14.54 -14.12
C LEU A 36 -12.45 13.64 -14.08
N ASP A 37 -12.32 12.36 -14.43
CA ASP A 37 -13.43 11.40 -14.42
C ASP A 37 -13.76 10.98 -12.97
N PRO A 38 -14.97 11.29 -12.46
CA PRO A 38 -15.38 10.92 -11.11
C PRO A 38 -15.32 9.41 -10.85
N ASN A 39 -15.64 8.59 -11.84
CA ASN A 39 -15.62 7.13 -11.69
C ASN A 39 -14.20 6.60 -11.54
N TRP A 40 -13.24 7.18 -12.27
CA TRP A 40 -11.83 6.84 -12.13
C TRP A 40 -11.31 7.26 -10.74
N ARG A 41 -11.62 8.50 -10.31
CA ARG A 41 -11.23 9.01 -8.98
C ARG A 41 -11.76 8.15 -7.85
N VAL A 42 -13.03 7.74 -7.91
CA VAL A 42 -13.64 6.85 -6.91
C VAL A 42 -12.92 5.50 -6.85
N LYS A 43 -12.58 4.90 -7.99
CA LYS A 43 -11.83 3.65 -8.03
C LYS A 43 -10.42 3.82 -7.45
N ALA A 44 -9.72 4.89 -7.82
CA ALA A 44 -8.39 5.19 -7.28
C ALA A 44 -8.46 5.37 -5.75
N ALA A 45 -9.37 6.21 -5.26
CA ALA A 45 -9.58 6.46 -3.84
C ALA A 45 -9.93 5.18 -3.07
N ALA A 46 -10.73 4.28 -3.64
CA ALA A 46 -11.06 3.00 -3.02
C ALA A 46 -9.82 2.11 -2.81
N GLU A 47 -8.90 2.04 -3.78
CA GLU A 47 -7.66 1.29 -3.63
C GLU A 47 -6.73 1.93 -2.58
N LEU A 48 -6.60 3.25 -2.60
CA LEU A 48 -5.81 3.98 -1.60
C LEU A 48 -6.36 3.77 -0.17
N ALA A 49 -7.69 3.74 -0.01
CA ALA A 49 -8.33 3.45 1.27
C ALA A 49 -8.02 2.04 1.78
N ILE A 50 -7.89 1.04 0.89
CA ILE A 50 -7.48 -0.33 1.27
C ILE A 50 -6.07 -0.33 1.85
N TRP A 51 -5.16 0.49 1.34
CA TRP A 51 -3.79 0.55 1.85
C TRP A 51 -3.76 1.05 3.28
N LYS A 52 -4.44 2.17 3.53
CA LYS A 52 -4.60 2.77 4.86
C LYS A 52 -5.29 1.81 5.83
N ALA A 53 -6.37 1.17 5.40
CA ALA A 53 -7.09 0.20 6.23
C ALA A 53 -6.23 -1.01 6.60
N THR A 54 -5.42 -1.50 5.67
CA THR A 54 -4.53 -2.64 5.93
C THR A 54 -3.46 -2.29 6.96
N TYR A 55 -2.88 -1.08 6.88
CA TYR A 55 -1.94 -0.56 7.87
C TYR A 55 -2.57 -0.49 9.27
N GLU A 56 -3.76 0.12 9.40
CA GLU A 56 -4.44 0.22 10.69
C GLU A 56 -4.84 -1.15 11.27
N GLN A 57 -5.28 -2.07 10.41
CA GLN A 57 -5.55 -3.45 10.84
C GLN A 57 -4.29 -4.15 11.33
N ALA A 58 -3.16 -3.97 10.66
CA ALA A 58 -1.89 -4.59 11.04
C ALA A 58 -1.36 -4.05 12.38
N LYS A 59 -1.49 -2.75 12.64
CA LYS A 59 -1.14 -2.13 13.94
C LYS A 59 -1.90 -2.73 15.11
N GLY A 60 -3.13 -3.20 14.87
CA GLY A 60 -3.96 -3.84 15.89
C GLY A 60 -3.57 -5.29 16.21
N LEU A 61 -2.57 -5.86 15.52
CA LEU A 61 -2.13 -7.24 15.74
C LEU A 61 -1.09 -7.32 16.85
N THR A 62 -1.14 -8.42 17.60
CA THR A 62 -0.06 -8.79 18.54
C THR A 62 0.76 -9.92 17.91
N PRO A 63 2.00 -9.67 17.45
CA PRO A 63 2.83 -10.73 16.88
C PRO A 63 3.32 -11.68 17.97
N PRO A 64 3.34 -13.00 17.73
CA PRO A 64 4.09 -13.93 18.58
C PRO A 64 5.58 -13.56 18.59
N PRO A 65 6.34 -13.82 19.69
CA PRO A 65 7.73 -13.36 19.83
C PRO A 65 8.64 -13.69 18.64
N ARG A 66 8.49 -14.90 18.08
CA ARG A 66 9.28 -15.33 16.90
C ARG A 66 9.04 -14.49 15.65
N PHE A 67 7.90 -13.80 15.53
CA PHE A 67 7.55 -12.95 14.40
C PHE A 67 7.72 -11.46 14.69
N ALA A 68 8.21 -11.06 15.86
CA ALA A 68 8.25 -9.66 16.27
C ALA A 68 9.07 -8.78 15.30
N ALA A 69 10.27 -9.23 14.92
CA ALA A 69 11.12 -8.51 13.96
C ALA A 69 10.45 -8.37 12.58
N MET A 70 9.94 -9.48 12.03
CA MET A 70 9.22 -9.48 10.75
C MET A 70 7.99 -8.54 10.80
N HIS A 71 7.25 -8.56 11.90
CA HIS A 71 6.06 -7.71 12.07
C HIS A 71 6.41 -6.22 12.10
N ASP A 72 7.48 -5.84 12.80
CA ASP A 72 7.94 -4.45 12.84
C ASP A 72 8.29 -3.93 11.44
N THR A 73 9.07 -4.71 10.68
CA THR A 73 9.42 -4.36 9.29
C THR A 73 8.18 -4.33 8.39
N TYR A 74 7.25 -5.26 8.58
CA TYR A 74 5.97 -5.29 7.87
C TYR A 74 5.13 -4.04 8.15
N LEU A 75 5.06 -3.58 9.41
CA LEU A 75 4.35 -2.35 9.78
C LEU A 75 4.97 -1.12 9.12
N ARG A 76 6.30 -1.03 9.09
CA ARG A 76 7.01 0.06 8.40
C ARG A 76 6.73 0.05 6.89
N ALA A 77 6.65 -1.13 6.27
CA ALA A 77 6.27 -1.24 4.87
C ALA A 77 4.84 -0.73 4.61
N LEU A 78 3.89 -1.16 5.44
CA LEU A 78 2.50 -0.73 5.35
C LEU A 78 2.31 0.77 5.64
N GLU A 79 3.11 1.34 6.54
CA GLU A 79 3.14 2.78 6.80
C GLU A 79 3.54 3.54 5.54
N GLN A 80 4.57 3.10 4.82
CA GLN A 80 4.96 3.72 3.56
C GLN A 80 3.84 3.70 2.53
N PHE A 81 3.09 2.60 2.42
CA PHE A 81 1.93 2.54 1.52
C PHE A 81 0.79 3.46 1.99
N SER A 82 0.56 3.57 3.30
CA SER A 82 -0.43 4.51 3.84
C SER A 82 -0.05 5.97 3.53
N LEU A 83 1.22 6.34 3.70
CA LEU A 83 1.71 7.68 3.38
C LEU A 83 1.70 7.95 1.87
N ALA A 84 2.01 6.92 1.05
CA ALA A 84 1.88 7.00 -0.39
C ALA A 84 0.43 7.28 -0.82
N ALA A 85 -0.54 6.64 -0.16
CA ALA A 85 -1.96 6.91 -0.41
C ALA A 85 -2.34 8.37 -0.14
N ASP A 86 -1.83 8.97 0.93
CA ASP A 86 -2.10 10.38 1.24
C ASP A 86 -1.50 11.32 0.19
N ASP A 87 -0.23 11.11 -0.17
CA ASP A 87 0.46 11.92 -1.19
C ASP A 87 -0.18 11.79 -2.57
N ILE A 88 -0.52 10.57 -3.00
CA ILE A 88 -1.16 10.31 -4.30
C ILE A 88 -2.57 10.92 -4.33
N ALA A 89 -3.37 10.73 -3.28
CA ALA A 89 -4.72 11.30 -3.22
C ALA A 89 -4.67 12.83 -3.33
N TYR A 90 -3.78 13.46 -2.56
CA TYR A 90 -3.56 14.90 -2.65
C TYR A 90 -3.14 15.32 -4.07
N GLY A 91 -2.19 14.58 -4.67
CA GLY A 91 -1.70 14.84 -6.01
C GLY A 91 -2.78 14.75 -7.10
N ILE A 92 -3.68 13.78 -7.00
CA ILE A 92 -4.83 13.63 -7.91
C ILE A 92 -5.80 14.80 -7.74
N ASP A 93 -6.14 15.16 -6.50
CA ASP A 93 -7.14 16.20 -6.21
C ASP A 93 -6.66 17.60 -6.60
N HIS A 94 -5.35 17.86 -6.50
CA HIS A 94 -4.75 19.18 -6.74
C HIS A 94 -3.96 19.26 -8.05
N LEU A 95 -3.93 18.18 -8.85
CA LEU A 95 -3.09 18.06 -10.05
C LEU A 95 -1.61 18.34 -9.76
N ASP A 96 -1.14 17.90 -8.59
CA ASP A 96 0.21 18.10 -8.09
C ASP A 96 1.08 16.87 -8.40
N ALA A 97 1.89 16.98 -9.46
CA ALA A 97 2.76 15.91 -9.92
C ALA A 97 3.88 15.58 -8.93
N ASP A 98 4.36 16.57 -8.17
CA ASP A 98 5.43 16.34 -7.18
C ASP A 98 4.92 15.49 -6.03
N ARG A 99 3.67 15.68 -5.62
CA ARG A 99 3.00 14.83 -4.64
C ARG A 99 2.77 13.42 -5.14
N ILE A 100 2.36 13.25 -6.41
CA ILE A 100 2.26 11.90 -7.01
C ILE A 100 3.63 11.21 -6.99
N ASN A 101 4.70 11.90 -7.39
CA ASN A 101 6.06 11.36 -7.38
C ASN A 101 6.52 10.99 -5.96
N ALA A 102 6.24 11.86 -4.97
CA ALA A 102 6.56 11.59 -3.57
C ALA A 102 5.84 10.33 -3.04
N GLY A 103 4.61 10.10 -3.49
CA GLY A 103 3.88 8.87 -3.20
C GLY A 103 4.49 7.64 -3.89
N THR A 104 4.92 7.76 -5.15
CA THR A 104 5.62 6.68 -5.87
C THR A 104 6.91 6.26 -5.16
N SER A 105 7.75 7.20 -4.71
CA SER A 105 8.96 6.86 -3.96
C SER A 105 8.67 6.10 -2.66
N LYS A 106 7.54 6.40 -2.00
CA LYS A 106 7.11 5.65 -0.81
C LYS A 106 6.61 4.24 -1.16
N LEU A 107 5.96 4.06 -2.31
CA LEU A 107 5.63 2.71 -2.79
C LEU A 107 6.88 1.86 -3.00
N GLU A 108 7.94 2.43 -3.55
CA GLU A 108 9.21 1.75 -3.77
C GLU A 108 9.88 1.35 -2.43
N GLU A 109 9.94 2.28 -1.48
CA GLU A 109 10.49 1.99 -0.15
C GLU A 109 9.65 0.96 0.62
N GLY A 110 8.32 1.05 0.54
CA GLY A 110 7.43 0.05 1.12
C GLY A 110 7.62 -1.34 0.50
N ALA A 111 7.85 -1.43 -0.81
CA ALA A 111 8.14 -2.70 -1.48
C ALA A 111 9.47 -3.30 -1.00
N ARG A 112 10.52 -2.47 -0.88
CA ARG A 112 11.82 -2.89 -0.33
C ARG A 112 11.67 -3.44 1.10
N LEU A 113 10.90 -2.76 1.95
CA LEU A 113 10.63 -3.20 3.33
C LEU A 113 9.81 -4.49 3.38
N LEU A 114 8.88 -4.72 2.45
CA LEU A 114 8.16 -6.00 2.36
C LEU A 114 9.10 -7.17 2.03
N GLU A 115 10.05 -6.97 1.12
CA GLU A 115 11.07 -7.98 0.80
C GLU A 115 11.96 -8.27 2.02
N GLU A 116 12.36 -7.23 2.76
CA GLU A 116 13.12 -7.35 4.01
C GLU A 116 12.32 -8.13 5.07
N ALA A 117 11.03 -7.83 5.24
CA ALA A 117 10.15 -8.56 6.14
C ALA A 117 10.02 -10.04 5.75
N ALA A 118 9.96 -10.36 4.46
CA ALA A 118 9.90 -11.74 3.98
C ALA A 118 11.16 -12.54 4.33
N GLN A 119 12.34 -11.91 4.29
CA GLN A 119 13.60 -12.53 4.68
C GLN A 119 13.69 -12.81 6.20
N GLN A 120 12.96 -12.03 7.01
CA GLN A 120 12.87 -12.20 8.46
C GLN A 120 11.84 -13.27 8.87
N MET A 121 11.16 -13.91 7.91
CA MET A 121 10.14 -14.91 8.21
C MET A 121 10.79 -16.14 8.88
N PRO A 122 10.36 -16.52 10.11
CA PRO A 122 10.88 -17.69 10.80
C PRO A 122 10.69 -18.95 9.98
N GLN A 123 11.73 -19.78 9.93
CA GLN A 123 11.66 -21.11 9.33
C GLN A 123 10.72 -22.03 10.15
N PRO A 124 10.07 -23.00 9.49
CA PRO A 124 9.16 -23.95 10.14
C PRO A 124 9.83 -24.79 11.23
#